data_AF-A0A4S0IMT0-F1
#
_entry.id   AF-A0A4S0IMT0-F1
#
_cell.length_a   1.000
_cell.length_b   1.000
_cell.length_c   1.000
_cell.angle_alpha   90.00
_cell.angle_beta   90.00
_cell.angle_gamma   90.00
#
_symmetry.space_group_name_H-M   'P 1'
#
loop_
_entity.id
_entity.type
_entity.pdbx_description
1 polymer ?
#
loop_
_entity_poly.entity_id
_entity_poly.type
_entity_poly.pdbx_seq_one_letter_code
_entity_poly.pdbx_strand_id
1 'polypeptide(L)'
;AQLSTVVDHKTGRRGHQQHVMDIKLAGHPMARLWVNHPGEDDPWGSQRPSYWAGSGILPRVAQHRDLAMLIFDTEEHRNNWTHAYLGRDGLEEVMMEGNWLITRSGRGFASLCATNGL
;
A
#
# COMPACT_ATOMS: atom_id res chain seq x y z
N ALA A 1 7.51 13.67 -6.28
CA ALA A 1 6.84 12.64 -5.47
C ALA A 1 7.68 12.40 -4.22
N GLN A 2 7.08 11.92 -3.14
CA GLN A 2 7.81 11.47 -1.95
C GLN A 2 7.40 10.03 -1.64
N LEU A 3 8.38 9.15 -1.49
CA LEU A 3 8.22 7.79 -0.98
C LEU A 3 8.79 7.73 0.43
N SER A 4 7.98 7.26 1.37
CA SER A 4 8.38 7.03 2.76
C SER A 4 8.12 5.57 3.11
N THR A 5 9.07 4.93 3.79
CA THR A 5 8.90 3.57 4.31
C THR A 5 9.41 3.45 5.75
N VAL A 6 8.94 2.43 6.44
CA VAL A 6 9.50 1.97 7.71
C VAL A 6 10.16 0.61 7.47
N VAL A 7 11.48 0.61 7.36
CA VAL A 7 12.29 -0.60 7.17
C VAL A 7 12.33 -1.41 8.47
N ASP A 8 12.23 -2.73 8.34
CA ASP A 8 12.37 -3.71 9.43
C ASP A 8 11.44 -3.52 10.65
N HIS A 9 10.24 -2.97 10.42
CA HIS A 9 9.23 -2.84 11.48
C HIS A 9 8.52 -4.16 11.77
N LYS A 10 9.09 -4.94 12.69
CA LYS A 10 8.45 -6.17 13.23
C LYS A 10 7.92 -7.12 12.14
N THR A 11 8.73 -7.32 11.09
CA THR A 11 8.39 -8.18 9.95
C THR A 11 7.84 -9.55 10.38
N GLY A 12 6.78 -10.00 9.70
CA GLY A 12 6.13 -11.29 9.94
C GLY A 12 5.34 -11.35 11.26
N ARG A 13 5.20 -10.23 11.99
CA ARG A 13 4.36 -10.16 13.19
C ARG A 13 3.00 -9.56 12.86
N ARG A 14 1.99 -9.96 13.65
CA ARG A 14 0.68 -9.31 13.61
C ARG A 14 0.84 -7.81 13.83
N GLY A 15 0.23 -7.03 12.95
CA GLY A 15 0.20 -5.58 13.08
C GLY A 15 -1.09 -5.09 13.73
N HIS A 16 -1.27 -3.79 13.65
CA HIS A 16 -2.41 -3.02 14.14
C HIS A 16 -2.59 -1.85 13.16
N GLN A 17 -2.76 -0.62 13.64
CA GLN A 17 -3.06 0.58 12.84
C GLN A 17 -1.85 1.20 12.12
N GLN A 18 -0.85 0.41 11.71
CA GLN A 18 0.33 0.93 10.99
C GLN A 18 0.19 0.83 9.47
N HIS A 19 0.56 1.90 8.78
CA HIS A 19 1.03 1.85 7.39
C HIS A 19 2.55 1.98 7.37
N VAL A 20 3.22 1.04 6.74
CA VAL A 20 4.69 0.97 6.69
C VAL A 20 5.27 1.54 5.40
N MET A 21 4.42 2.00 4.49
CA MET A 21 4.80 2.77 3.32
C MET A 21 3.74 3.84 3.02
N ASP A 22 4.16 4.99 2.48
CA ASP A 22 3.28 6.05 1.96
C ASP A 22 3.95 6.70 0.74
N ILE A 23 3.19 6.88 -0.33
CA ILE A 23 3.58 7.67 -1.50
C ILE A 23 2.71 8.91 -1.54
N LYS A 24 3.33 10.08 -1.68
CA LYS A 24 2.64 11.36 -1.87
C LYS A 24 3.07 12.00 -3.18
N LEU A 25 2.10 12.35 -4.01
CA LEU A 25 2.32 13.13 -5.23
C LEU A 25 1.98 14.59 -4.95
N ALA A 26 2.80 15.52 -5.46
CA ALA A 26 2.69 16.93 -5.11
C ALA A 26 1.53 17.67 -5.81
N GLY A 27 0.85 17.03 -6.77
CA GLY A 27 -0.23 17.67 -7.53
C GLY A 27 -1.50 17.91 -6.70
N HIS A 28 -1.74 17.13 -5.64
CA HIS A 28 -2.92 17.29 -4.79
C HIS A 28 -2.69 16.73 -3.37
N PRO A 29 -3.23 17.33 -2.28
CA PRO A 29 -3.07 16.82 -0.92
C PRO A 29 -3.57 15.39 -0.69
N MET A 30 -4.58 14.97 -1.47
CA MET A 30 -5.15 13.62 -1.45
C MET A 30 -4.48 12.67 -2.45
N ALA A 31 -3.47 13.09 -3.21
CA ALA A 31 -2.73 12.22 -4.13
C ALA A 31 -1.79 11.29 -3.35
N ARG A 32 -2.38 10.36 -2.61
CA ARG A 32 -1.70 9.42 -1.71
C ARG A 32 -1.95 7.98 -2.11
N LEU A 33 -0.92 7.16 -1.94
CA LEU A 33 -0.99 5.72 -2.13
C LEU A 33 -0.31 5.01 -0.97
N TRP A 34 -0.88 3.90 -0.54
CA TRP A 34 -0.22 2.96 0.35
C TRP A 34 -0.64 1.53 0.07
N VAL A 35 0.20 0.60 0.52
CA VAL A 35 -0.09 -0.84 0.44
C VAL A 35 -0.12 -1.41 1.85
N ASN A 36 -1.14 -2.21 2.15
CA ASN A 36 -1.30 -2.88 3.44
C ASN A 36 -1.99 -4.25 3.28
N HIS A 37 -1.77 -5.14 4.24
CA HIS A 37 -2.58 -6.36 4.37
C HIS A 37 -3.77 -6.06 5.28
N PRO A 38 -5.02 -6.27 4.83
CA PRO A 38 -6.21 -5.95 5.63
C PRO A 38 -6.27 -6.72 6.95
N GLY A 39 -6.89 -6.14 7.97
CA GLY A 39 -7.20 -6.87 9.22
C GLY A 39 -8.56 -7.59 9.22
N GLU A 40 -9.44 -7.21 8.31
CA GLU A 40 -10.78 -7.77 8.10
C GLU A 40 -11.19 -7.63 6.63
N ASP A 41 -12.21 -8.38 6.20
CA ASP A 41 -12.75 -8.38 4.83
C ASP A 41 -14.03 -7.53 4.67
N ASP A 42 -14.51 -6.89 5.74
CA ASP A 42 -15.64 -5.94 5.70
C ASP A 42 -15.16 -4.49 5.55
N PRO A 43 -15.44 -3.81 4.42
CA PRO A 43 -15.08 -2.40 4.20
C PRO A 43 -15.68 -1.43 5.23
N TRP A 44 -16.75 -1.80 5.90
CA TRP A 44 -17.44 -1.00 6.93
C TRP A 44 -17.21 -1.52 8.34
N GLY A 45 -16.31 -2.49 8.48
CA GLY A 45 -15.93 -3.06 9.75
C GLY A 45 -15.24 -2.06 10.69
N SER A 46 -15.15 -2.47 11.95
CA SER A 46 -14.58 -1.65 13.03
C SER A 46 -13.34 -2.27 13.65
N GLN A 47 -12.78 -3.32 13.03
CA GLN A 47 -11.62 -4.02 13.55
C GLN A 47 -10.36 -3.14 13.48
N ARG A 48 -9.35 -3.52 14.26
CA ARG A 48 -8.05 -2.86 14.28
C ARG A 48 -6.97 -3.94 14.19
N PRO A 49 -6.33 -4.15 13.04
CA PRO A 49 -6.48 -3.42 11.77
C PRO A 49 -7.84 -3.63 11.09
N SER A 50 -8.26 -2.67 10.25
CA SER A 50 -9.52 -2.73 9.49
C SER A 50 -9.26 -3.17 8.04
N TYR A 51 -10.31 -3.12 7.21
CA TYR A 51 -10.21 -3.35 5.77
C TYR A 51 -9.29 -2.33 5.08
N TRP A 52 -9.48 -1.04 5.38
CA TRP A 52 -8.76 0.06 4.74
C TRP A 52 -7.46 0.46 5.42
N ALA A 53 -7.37 0.27 6.75
CA ALA A 53 -6.34 0.89 7.54
C ALA A 53 -5.63 -0.09 8.49
N GLY A 54 -4.32 0.05 8.54
CA GLY A 54 -3.45 -0.83 9.33
C GLY A 54 -3.05 -2.10 8.58
N SER A 55 -2.25 -2.94 9.23
CA SER A 55 -1.69 -4.15 8.62
C SER A 55 -1.96 -5.38 9.49
N GLY A 56 -2.72 -6.36 8.99
CA GLY A 56 -2.96 -7.62 9.70
C GLY A 56 -1.66 -8.42 9.93
N ILE A 57 -0.80 -8.46 8.92
CA ILE A 57 0.58 -8.95 8.99
C ILE A 57 1.52 -7.85 8.50
N LEU A 58 2.63 -7.64 9.22
CA LEU A 58 3.63 -6.64 8.85
C LEU A 58 4.60 -7.21 7.81
N PRO A 59 4.80 -6.54 6.67
CA PRO A 59 5.68 -7.03 5.61
C PRO A 59 7.16 -6.88 5.99
N ARG A 60 8.03 -7.55 5.23
CA ARG A 60 9.42 -7.09 5.09
C ARG A 60 9.41 -5.89 4.17
N VAL A 61 10.05 -4.80 4.59
CA VAL A 61 10.16 -3.58 3.78
C VAL A 61 11.61 -3.27 3.53
N ALA A 62 11.96 -3.00 2.27
CA ALA A 62 13.24 -2.44 1.87
C ALA A 62 12.98 -1.22 0.99
N GLN A 63 13.78 -0.17 1.15
CA GLN A 63 13.73 1.01 0.29
C GLN A 63 15.15 1.32 -0.24
N HIS A 64 15.23 1.59 -1.54
CA HIS A 64 16.40 2.15 -2.18
C HIS A 64 15.97 3.38 -2.99
N ARG A 65 16.38 4.57 -2.54
CA ARG A 65 15.96 5.85 -3.12
C ARG A 65 14.42 5.95 -3.20
N ASP A 66 13.89 6.00 -4.41
CA ASP A 66 12.48 6.13 -4.78
C ASP A 66 11.81 4.80 -5.13
N LEU A 67 12.49 3.67 -4.88
CA LEU A 67 11.96 2.32 -5.00
C LEU A 67 11.76 1.70 -3.62
N ALA A 68 10.59 1.11 -3.37
CA ALA A 68 10.31 0.26 -2.21
C ALA A 68 9.88 -1.13 -2.66
N MET A 69 10.29 -2.14 -1.89
CA MET A 69 9.83 -3.51 -2.04
C MET A 69 9.20 -3.95 -0.72
N LEU A 70 8.01 -4.52 -0.83
CA LEU A 70 7.25 -5.06 0.29
C LEU A 70 6.99 -6.54 0.03
N ILE A 71 7.34 -7.38 1.00
CA ILE A 71 7.05 -8.82 0.95
C ILE A 71 6.10 -9.12 2.10
N PHE A 72 4.87 -9.49 1.76
CA PHE A 72 3.85 -9.93 2.71
C PHE A 72 3.77 -11.46 2.70
N ASP A 73 3.73 -12.05 3.88
CA ASP A 73 3.50 -13.49 4.06
C ASP A 73 2.03 -13.68 4.47
N THR A 74 1.16 -13.93 3.48
CA THR A 74 -0.31 -13.89 3.64
C THR A 74 -0.97 -15.25 3.46
N GLU A 75 -0.22 -16.31 3.13
CA GLU A 75 -0.80 -17.60 2.69
C GLU A 75 -1.67 -18.25 3.77
N GLU A 76 -1.24 -18.19 5.04
CA GLU A 76 -1.98 -18.75 6.18
C GLU A 76 -3.03 -17.78 6.76
N HIS A 77 -3.14 -16.57 6.22
CA HIS A 77 -4.10 -15.58 6.66
C HIS A 77 -5.43 -15.75 5.92
N ARG A 78 -6.55 -15.54 6.62
CA ARG A 78 -7.90 -15.54 6.02
C ARG A 78 -7.98 -14.64 4.78
N ASN A 79 -7.29 -13.51 4.84
CA ASN A 79 -7.20 -12.55 3.74
C ASN A 79 -5.86 -12.75 3.04
N ASN A 80 -5.78 -13.70 2.11
CA ASN A 80 -4.52 -14.06 1.44
C ASN A 80 -4.09 -13.06 0.34
N TRP A 81 -4.41 -11.78 0.51
CA TRP A 81 -4.23 -10.70 -0.47
C TRP A 81 -3.86 -9.38 0.22
N THR A 82 -3.38 -8.41 -0.56
CA THR A 82 -3.01 -7.06 -0.08
C THR A 82 -3.86 -5.99 -0.74
N HIS A 83 -4.08 -4.87 -0.05
CA HIS A 83 -4.70 -3.68 -0.62
C HIS A 83 -3.67 -2.68 -1.10
N ALA A 84 -3.92 -2.10 -2.27
CA ALA A 84 -3.36 -0.81 -2.67
C ALA A 84 -4.46 0.24 -2.55
N TYR A 85 -4.33 1.17 -1.60
CA TYR A 85 -5.22 2.31 -1.53
C TYR A 85 -4.74 3.41 -2.49
N LEU A 86 -5.69 4.01 -3.21
CA LEU A 86 -5.48 5.17 -4.06
C LEU A 86 -6.41 6.30 -3.64
N GLY A 87 -5.85 7.46 -3.30
CA GLY A 87 -6.61 8.69 -3.11
C GLY A 87 -7.08 9.27 -4.44
N ARG A 88 -8.06 8.59 -5.07
CA ARG A 88 -8.49 8.78 -6.47
C ARG A 88 -8.75 10.23 -6.86
N ASP A 89 -9.33 11.02 -5.96
CA ASP A 89 -9.68 12.43 -6.18
C ASP A 89 -8.45 13.32 -6.37
N GLY A 90 -7.29 12.91 -5.86
CA GLY A 90 -6.03 13.62 -6.08
C GLY A 90 -5.25 13.18 -7.32
N LEU A 91 -5.72 12.16 -8.04
CA LEU A 91 -5.02 11.56 -9.17
C LEU A 91 -5.64 12.04 -10.48
N GLU A 92 -4.80 12.55 -11.38
CA GLU A 92 -5.21 12.99 -12.71
C GLU A 92 -5.31 11.80 -13.67
N GLU A 93 -4.37 10.87 -13.56
CA GLU A 93 -4.35 9.65 -14.36
C GLU A 93 -4.12 8.43 -13.48
N VAL A 94 -4.81 7.36 -13.81
CA VAL A 94 -4.62 6.02 -13.26
C VAL A 94 -4.73 5.05 -14.43
N MET A 95 -3.69 4.25 -14.62
CA MET A 95 -3.59 3.23 -15.66
C MET A 95 -3.23 1.91 -15.01
N MET A 96 -3.85 0.82 -15.50
CA MET A 96 -3.48 -0.53 -15.13
C MET A 96 -3.03 -1.28 -16.37
N GLU A 97 -1.86 -1.89 -16.33
CA GLU A 97 -1.31 -2.68 -17.43
C GLU A 97 -0.60 -3.92 -16.87
N GLY A 98 -1.18 -5.10 -17.10
CA GLY A 98 -0.73 -6.34 -16.47
C GLY A 98 -0.74 -6.22 -14.95
N ASN A 99 0.42 -6.42 -14.32
CA ASN A 99 0.60 -6.34 -12.88
C ASN A 99 0.96 -4.93 -12.38
N TRP A 100 0.94 -3.93 -13.26
CA TRP A 100 1.32 -2.56 -12.94
C TRP A 100 0.12 -1.66 -12.79
N LEU A 101 0.12 -0.88 -11.72
CA LEU A 101 -0.73 0.29 -11.53
C LEU A 101 0.17 1.51 -11.62
N ILE A 102 -0.14 2.41 -12.53
CA ILE A 102 0.63 3.63 -12.80
C ILE A 102 -0.29 4.82 -12.58
N THR A 103 0.19 5.84 -11.88
CA THR A 103 -0.60 7.03 -11.61
C THR A 103 0.20 8.31 -11.70
N ARG A 104 -0.50 9.40 -12.04
CA ARG A 104 0.02 10.75 -12.15
C ARG A 104 -0.83 11.74 -11.36
N SER A 105 -0.17 12.72 -10.74
CA SER A 105 -0.78 13.92 -10.18
C SER A 105 0.20 15.08 -10.30
N GLY A 106 -0.16 16.12 -11.05
CA GLY A 106 0.75 17.17 -11.51
C GLY A 106 1.96 16.59 -12.23
N ARG A 107 3.16 16.96 -11.78
CA ARG A 107 4.44 16.43 -12.27
C ARG A 107 4.92 15.16 -11.53
N GLY A 108 4.13 14.64 -10.60
CA GLY A 108 4.45 13.45 -9.83
C GLY A 108 3.91 12.19 -10.49
N PHE A 109 4.73 11.14 -10.51
CA PHE A 109 4.34 9.80 -10.97
C PHE A 109 4.64 8.79 -9.87
N ALA A 110 3.84 7.73 -9.82
CA ALA A 110 4.11 6.55 -9.02
C ALA A 110 3.67 5.31 -9.79
N SER A 111 4.33 4.20 -9.50
CA SER A 111 3.89 2.90 -9.95
C SER A 111 3.90 1.91 -8.79
N LEU A 112 2.92 1.01 -8.78
CA LEU A 112 2.84 -0.13 -7.89
C LEU A 112 2.82 -1.38 -8.77
N CYS A 113 3.62 -2.39 -8.40
CA CYS A 113 3.61 -3.69 -9.06
C CYS A 113 3.23 -4.76 -8.05
N ALA A 114 2.24 -5.58 -8.38
CA ALA A 114 1.87 -6.74 -7.58
C ALA A 114 2.37 -8.01 -8.28
N THR A 115 3.40 -8.65 -7.73
CA THR A 115 4.03 -9.83 -8.35
C THR A 115 3.06 -10.99 -8.57
N ASN A 116 2.02 -11.07 -7.74
CA ASN A 116 1.01 -12.12 -7.75
C ASN A 116 -0.31 -11.71 -8.44
N GLY A 117 -0.29 -10.59 -9.18
CA GLY A 117 -1.48 -10.01 -9.82
C GLY A 117 -2.07 -8.85 -9.03
N LEU A 118 -2.70 -7.91 -9.75
CA LEU A 118 -3.47 -6.77 -9.21
C LEU A 118 -4.94 -7.14 -9.01
#